data_AF-A0A969U0Y4-F1
#
_entry.id   AF-A0A969U0Y4-F1
#
_cell.length_a   1.000
_cell.length_b   1.000
_cell.length_c   1.000
_cell.angle_alpha   90.00
_cell.angle_beta   90.00
_cell.angle_gamma   90.00
#
_symmetry.space_group_name_H-M   'P 1'
#
loop_
_entity.id
_entity.type
_entity.pdbx_description
1 polymer ?
#
loop_
_entity_poly.entity_id
_entity_poly.type
_entity_poly.pdbx_seq_one_letter_code
_entity_poly.pdbx_strand_id
1 'polypeptide(L)'
;MTEREYRMILSKAPRASRSKLAWMMVLFWLVASLIGAATQVFAGSTTGLRGSQEPAVPQTKSAAKSKRSSSAASPQAWLGNSIWRAGPCESAQNFQTFAFSASASKVEVGSGKRGDGEELELLRIGEIAGGLIQIETRVCAPVGCNQTIERYKKLDANTMQEWHFEGRLPNIEPYVIVANGAALDGSGPGRVFHRCGV
;
A
#
# COMPACT_ATOMS: atom_id res chain seq x y z
N MET A 1 3.97 -1.47 34.30
CA MET A 1 3.83 0.01 34.22
C MET A 1 2.35 0.33 34.40
N THR A 2 2.01 1.18 35.36
CA THR A 2 0.60 1.46 35.72
C THR A 2 0.07 2.70 35.01
N GLU A 3 -1.25 2.80 34.81
CA GLU A 3 -1.92 3.94 34.12
C GLU A 3 -1.53 5.31 34.71
N ARG A 4 -1.23 5.33 36.02
CA ARG A 4 -0.86 6.54 36.76
C ARG A 4 0.56 7.03 36.42
N GLU A 5 1.49 6.12 36.17
CA GLU A 5 2.87 6.46 35.75
C GLU A 5 2.88 7.02 34.31
N TYR A 6 2.00 6.51 33.44
CA TYR A 6 1.88 6.94 32.05
C TYR A 6 1.40 8.40 31.90
N ARG A 7 0.39 8.80 32.66
CA ARG A 7 -0.12 10.19 32.62
C ARG A 7 0.92 11.22 33.07
N MET A 8 1.82 10.82 33.96
CA MET A 8 2.87 11.71 34.48
C MET A 8 3.99 11.95 33.45
N ILE A 9 4.25 10.97 32.57
CA ILE A 9 5.25 11.09 31.51
C ILE A 9 4.72 11.95 30.35
N LEU A 10 3.44 11.80 29.99
CA LEU A 10 2.80 12.57 28.92
C LEU A 10 2.69 14.08 29.22
N SER A 11 2.56 14.46 30.49
CA SER A 11 2.43 15.87 30.87
C SER A 11 3.74 16.65 30.73
N LYS A 12 4.89 15.97 30.69
CA LYS A 12 6.23 16.59 30.63
C LYS A 12 6.86 16.62 29.24
N ALA A 13 6.24 16.01 28.22
CA ALA A 13 6.81 15.95 26.87
C ALA A 13 6.46 17.18 25.99
N PRO A 14 7.43 17.75 25.25
CA PRO A 14 7.20 18.89 24.35
C PRO A 14 6.28 18.52 23.16
N ARG A 15 5.52 19.50 22.66
CA ARG A 15 4.42 19.31 21.68
C ARG A 15 4.79 18.49 20.43
N ALA A 16 6.03 18.60 19.93
CA ALA A 16 6.52 17.85 18.76
C ALA A 16 6.75 16.33 19.02
N SER A 17 6.74 15.89 20.27
CA SER A 17 6.90 14.48 20.68
C SER A 17 5.57 13.78 20.95
N ARG A 18 4.47 14.54 21.08
CA ARG A 18 3.14 13.98 21.38
C ARG A 18 2.53 13.22 20.19
N SER A 19 2.90 13.56 18.95
CA SER A 19 2.46 12.81 17.76
C SER A 19 3.18 11.46 17.61
N LYS A 20 4.46 11.38 18.02
CA LYS A 20 5.26 10.14 17.96
C LYS A 20 4.80 9.10 18.99
N LEU A 21 4.38 9.54 20.19
CA LEU A 21 3.78 8.66 21.21
C LEU A 21 2.34 8.25 20.88
N ALA A 22 1.57 9.11 20.20
CA ALA A 22 0.22 8.76 19.73
C ALA A 22 0.24 7.57 18.74
N TRP A 23 1.32 7.44 17.95
CA TRP A 23 1.48 6.33 17.01
C TRP A 23 1.76 4.97 17.67
N MET A 24 2.39 4.93 18.85
CA MET A 24 2.50 3.66 19.60
C MET A 24 1.12 3.14 20.05
N MET A 25 0.11 4.01 20.18
CA MET A 25 -1.26 3.59 20.51
C MET A 25 -2.14 3.29 19.29
N VAL A 26 -1.93 3.92 18.13
CA VAL A 26 -2.66 3.53 16.89
C VAL A 26 -2.24 2.14 16.45
N LEU A 27 -0.95 1.78 16.59
CA LEU A 27 -0.47 0.41 16.35
C LEU A 27 -1.06 -0.61 17.34
N PHE A 28 -1.41 -0.18 18.58
CA PHE A 28 -1.95 -1.07 19.61
C PHE A 28 -3.49 -1.18 19.56
N TRP A 29 -4.20 -0.16 19.06
CA TRP A 29 -5.67 -0.17 18.91
C TRP A 29 -6.16 -0.83 17.62
N LEU A 30 -5.35 -0.87 16.56
CA LEU A 30 -5.65 -1.66 15.36
C LEU A 30 -5.74 -3.18 15.64
N VAL A 31 -5.14 -3.67 16.74
CA VAL A 31 -5.15 -5.08 17.12
C VAL A 31 -6.37 -5.46 17.97
N ALA A 32 -7.07 -4.51 18.60
CA ALA A 32 -8.04 -4.80 19.66
C ALA A 32 -9.53 -4.62 19.30
N SER A 33 -9.88 -4.16 18.09
CA SER A 33 -11.28 -3.83 17.72
C SER A 33 -11.97 -4.78 16.74
N LEU A 34 -11.46 -6.00 16.51
CA LEU A 34 -12.10 -6.99 15.60
C LEU A 34 -12.49 -8.31 16.29
N ILE A 35 -12.81 -8.27 17.59
CA ILE A 35 -13.62 -9.31 18.24
C ILE A 35 -15.06 -8.83 18.24
N GLY A 36 -15.81 -9.14 17.19
CA GLY A 36 -17.20 -8.69 17.09
C GLY A 36 -17.94 -9.25 15.89
N ALA A 37 -18.49 -10.45 16.08
CA ALA A 37 -19.68 -11.00 15.39
C ALA A 37 -19.63 -11.18 13.86
N ALA A 38 -19.61 -12.44 13.40
CA ALA A 38 -20.81 -13.10 12.87
C ALA A 38 -20.45 -14.43 12.16
N THR A 39 -20.93 -15.53 12.74
CA THR A 39 -21.26 -16.79 12.07
C THR A 39 -22.35 -16.59 11.01
N GLN A 40 -22.22 -17.20 9.81
CA GLN A 40 -23.19 -18.12 9.12
C GLN A 40 -22.57 -18.62 7.79
N VAL A 41 -22.26 -19.92 7.62
CA VAL A 41 -22.96 -21.07 6.99
C VAL A 41 -23.20 -21.05 5.45
N PHE A 42 -22.90 -22.22 4.83
CA PHE A 42 -23.27 -22.77 3.49
C PHE A 42 -22.43 -22.35 2.28
N ALA A 43 -22.07 -23.20 1.30
CA ALA A 43 -22.36 -24.61 1.01
C ALA A 43 -21.25 -25.14 0.08
N GLY A 44 -20.95 -26.44 0.16
CA GLY A 44 -20.07 -27.13 -0.79
C GLY A 44 -20.75 -27.43 -2.13
N SER A 45 -19.94 -27.61 -3.16
CA SER A 45 -20.20 -28.54 -4.27
C SER A 45 -18.89 -28.83 -5.01
N THR A 46 -18.30 -29.97 -4.72
CA THR A 46 -17.28 -30.64 -5.54
C THR A 46 -17.96 -31.72 -6.35
N THR A 47 -17.89 -31.62 -7.68
CA THR A 47 -17.90 -32.68 -8.71
C THR A 47 -18.13 -31.97 -10.06
N GLY A 48 -17.50 -32.32 -11.18
CA GLY A 48 -16.70 -33.48 -11.50
C GLY A 48 -15.98 -33.31 -12.85
N LEU A 49 -15.16 -34.32 -13.09
CA LEU A 49 -14.18 -34.52 -14.13
C LEU A 49 -14.73 -34.62 -15.57
N ARG A 50 -13.84 -34.26 -16.52
CA ARG A 50 -13.50 -34.98 -17.77
C ARG A 50 -14.29 -34.65 -19.05
N GLY A 51 -13.56 -34.12 -20.02
CA GLY A 51 -13.91 -34.12 -21.44
C GLY A 51 -12.70 -33.70 -22.28
N SER A 52 -12.00 -34.70 -22.80
CA SER A 52 -10.83 -34.58 -23.69
C SER A 52 -11.30 -34.40 -25.13
N GLN A 53 -10.87 -33.35 -25.83
CA GLN A 53 -10.86 -33.28 -27.30
C GLN A 53 -10.00 -32.12 -27.81
N GLU A 54 -8.80 -32.45 -28.28
CA GLU A 54 -8.08 -31.78 -29.37
C GLU A 54 -8.40 -32.64 -30.63
N PRO A 55 -8.52 -32.13 -31.90
CA PRO A 55 -7.59 -31.18 -32.54
C PRO A 55 -8.17 -30.21 -33.59
N ALA A 56 -7.32 -29.27 -34.02
CA ALA A 56 -7.07 -28.84 -35.42
C ALA A 56 -6.80 -27.34 -35.53
N VAL A 57 -5.57 -27.01 -35.92
CA VAL A 57 -5.14 -25.69 -36.39
C VAL A 57 -5.61 -25.49 -37.84
N PRO A 58 -6.15 -24.30 -38.17
CA PRO A 58 -5.92 -23.72 -39.49
C PRO A 58 -5.12 -22.42 -39.37
N GLN A 59 -4.00 -22.35 -40.08
CA GLN A 59 -3.27 -21.11 -40.35
C GLN A 59 -4.15 -20.21 -41.23
N THR A 60 -4.50 -19.02 -40.74
CA THR A 60 -4.87 -17.89 -41.58
C THR A 60 -4.02 -16.68 -41.24
N LYS A 61 -3.22 -16.28 -42.22
CA LYS A 61 -2.49 -15.01 -42.26
C LYS A 61 -3.50 -13.88 -42.16
N SER A 62 -3.49 -13.16 -41.04
CA SER A 62 -4.14 -11.86 -40.94
C SER A 62 -3.13 -10.88 -40.37
N ALA A 63 -2.72 -9.92 -41.20
CA ALA A 63 -1.84 -8.83 -40.84
C ALA A 63 -2.55 -7.93 -39.82
N ALA A 64 -2.52 -8.32 -38.55
CA ALA A 64 -2.84 -7.43 -37.46
C ALA A 64 -1.73 -6.39 -37.40
N LYS A 65 -2.04 -5.21 -37.94
CA LYS A 65 -1.30 -3.96 -37.72
C LYS A 65 -1.10 -3.86 -36.22
N SER A 66 0.09 -4.27 -35.75
CA SER A 66 0.48 -4.18 -34.36
C SER A 66 0.46 -2.70 -34.03
N LYS A 67 -0.66 -2.24 -33.46
CA LYS A 67 -0.71 -1.01 -32.70
C LYS A 67 0.32 -1.24 -31.61
N ARG A 68 1.52 -0.72 -31.87
CA ARG A 68 2.62 -0.60 -30.95
C ARG A 68 1.98 -0.14 -29.64
N SER A 69 1.92 -1.07 -28.68
CA SER A 69 1.51 -0.82 -27.31
C SER A 69 2.20 0.47 -26.92
N SER A 70 1.40 1.49 -26.60
CA SER A 70 1.91 2.76 -26.07
C SER A 70 2.93 2.40 -25.00
N SER A 71 4.19 2.84 -25.16
CA SER A 71 5.23 2.63 -24.16
C SER A 71 4.59 2.87 -22.80
N ALA A 72 4.51 1.84 -21.95
CA ALA A 72 3.95 2.00 -20.63
C ALA A 72 4.70 3.18 -20.00
N ALA A 73 3.98 4.26 -19.70
CA ALA A 73 4.58 5.40 -19.02
C ALA A 73 5.30 4.85 -17.80
N SER A 74 6.54 5.28 -17.55
CA SER A 74 7.32 4.81 -16.42
C SER A 74 6.47 4.88 -15.14
N PRO A 75 6.68 4.02 -14.13
CA PRO A 75 5.89 4.08 -12.90
C PRO A 75 5.81 5.48 -12.29
N GLN A 76 6.88 6.28 -12.42
CA GLN A 76 6.91 7.70 -12.05
C GLN A 76 5.92 8.54 -12.87
N ALA A 77 5.92 8.40 -14.19
CA ALA A 77 5.00 9.11 -15.07
C ALA A 77 3.55 8.68 -14.85
N TRP A 78 3.31 7.40 -14.54
CA TRP A 78 1.99 6.91 -14.20
C TRP A 78 1.51 7.45 -12.84
N LEU A 79 2.31 7.34 -11.77
CA LEU A 79 1.95 7.89 -10.46
C LEU A 79 1.76 9.40 -10.51
N GLY A 80 2.62 10.10 -11.26
CA GLY A 80 2.62 11.55 -11.40
C GLY A 80 2.76 12.27 -10.07
N ASN A 81 2.45 13.57 -10.05
CA ASN A 81 2.34 14.35 -8.82
C ASN A 81 0.91 14.30 -8.25
N SER A 82 0.29 13.12 -8.24
CA SER A 82 -1.10 12.91 -7.84
C SER A 82 -1.25 12.53 -6.36
N ILE A 83 -2.46 12.73 -5.82
CA ILE A 83 -2.87 12.22 -4.50
C ILE A 83 -3.59 10.89 -4.70
N TRP A 84 -3.14 9.84 -4.03
CA TRP A 84 -3.73 8.51 -4.06
C TRP A 84 -4.40 8.22 -2.72
N ARG A 85 -5.72 8.05 -2.68
CA ARG A 85 -6.47 7.84 -1.42
C ARG A 85 -7.01 6.43 -1.29
N ALA A 86 -6.90 5.85 -0.10
CA ALA A 86 -7.46 4.54 0.22
C ALA A 86 -8.99 4.66 0.35
N GLY A 87 -9.72 4.36 -0.72
CA GLY A 87 -11.18 4.57 -0.81
C GLY A 87 -11.59 5.88 -1.50
N PRO A 88 -12.81 6.39 -1.24
CA PRO A 88 -13.31 7.62 -1.86
C PRO A 88 -12.34 8.80 -1.68
N CYS A 89 -12.42 9.80 -2.57
CA CYS A 89 -11.53 10.96 -2.57
C CYS A 89 -11.78 11.97 -1.43
N GLU A 90 -11.97 11.47 -0.21
CA GLU A 90 -12.27 12.23 1.00
C GLU A 90 -11.00 12.49 1.82
N SER A 91 -10.91 13.66 2.44
CA SER A 91 -9.74 14.03 3.26
C SER A 91 -9.53 13.11 4.46
N ALA A 92 -10.59 12.49 5.00
CA ALA A 92 -10.48 11.56 6.12
C ALA A 92 -9.72 10.26 5.76
N GLN A 93 -9.65 9.90 4.48
CA GLN A 93 -8.97 8.68 4.05
C GLN A 93 -7.46 8.85 4.04
N ASN A 94 -6.77 7.73 4.30
CA ASN A 94 -5.32 7.65 4.13
C ASN A 94 -4.96 8.00 2.70
N PHE A 95 -3.89 8.76 2.52
CA PHE A 95 -3.36 9.13 1.22
C PHE A 95 -1.86 8.84 1.10
N GLN A 96 -1.43 8.75 -0.15
CA GLN A 96 -0.04 8.80 -0.56
C GLN A 96 0.08 9.80 -1.72
N THR A 97 1.02 10.74 -1.64
CA THR A 97 1.36 11.62 -2.76
C THR A 97 2.81 11.44 -3.15
N PHE A 98 3.10 11.62 -4.43
CA PHE A 98 4.44 11.50 -4.96
C PHE A 98 4.91 12.85 -5.49
N ALA A 99 6.16 13.17 -5.24
CA ALA A 99 6.83 14.33 -5.82
C ALA A 99 8.15 13.88 -6.42
N PHE A 100 8.21 13.84 -7.74
CA PHE A 100 9.42 13.45 -8.46
C PHE A 100 10.19 14.68 -8.91
N SER A 101 11.46 14.77 -8.52
CA SER A 101 12.39 15.79 -8.98
C SER A 101 13.75 15.20 -9.30
N ALA A 102 14.56 15.93 -10.06
CA ALA A 102 15.90 15.49 -10.43
C ALA A 102 16.87 15.40 -9.23
N SER A 103 16.63 16.18 -8.17
CA SER A 103 17.53 16.29 -7.02
C SER A 103 17.07 15.53 -5.79
N ALA A 104 15.75 15.44 -5.55
CA ALA A 104 15.17 14.72 -4.42
C ALA A 104 13.73 14.32 -4.72
N SER A 105 13.47 13.02 -4.85
CA SER A 105 12.11 12.50 -4.94
C SER A 105 11.59 12.17 -3.54
N LYS A 106 10.32 12.47 -3.29
CA LYS A 106 9.67 12.29 -2.00
C LYS A 106 8.32 11.61 -2.14
N VAL A 107 7.91 10.97 -1.06
CA VAL A 107 6.56 10.47 -0.86
C VAL A 107 5.99 11.16 0.37
N GLU A 108 4.73 11.54 0.34
CA GLU A 108 4.01 12.01 1.52
C GLU A 108 2.91 11.01 1.86
N VAL A 109 2.81 10.58 3.12
CA VAL A 109 1.75 9.67 3.59
C VAL A 109 1.01 10.26 4.78
N GLY A 110 -0.29 10.04 4.88
CA GLY A 110 -1.06 10.51 6.03
C GLY A 110 -2.55 10.46 5.80
N SER A 111 -3.30 11.20 6.61
CA SER A 111 -4.71 11.52 6.40
C SER A 111 -4.87 13.04 6.41
N GLY A 112 -5.91 13.57 5.77
CA GLY A 112 -6.12 15.00 5.63
C GLY A 112 -5.78 15.50 4.24
N LYS A 113 -5.26 16.72 4.13
CA LYS A 113 -4.85 17.33 2.87
C LYS A 113 -3.37 17.04 2.61
N ARG A 114 -2.96 17.19 1.36
CA ARG A 114 -1.53 17.25 1.02
C ARG A 114 -0.87 18.37 1.83
N GLY A 115 0.28 18.09 2.44
CA GLY A 115 0.99 18.92 3.40
C GLY A 115 0.73 18.55 4.87
N ASP A 116 -0.32 17.79 5.18
CA ASP A 116 -0.62 17.35 6.55
C ASP A 116 0.10 16.03 6.91
N GLY A 117 0.64 15.33 5.90
CA GLY A 117 1.26 14.02 6.06
C GLY A 117 2.73 14.06 6.48
N GLU A 118 3.29 12.88 6.66
CA GLU A 118 4.71 12.66 6.90
C GLU A 118 5.45 12.52 5.57
N GLU A 119 6.55 13.28 5.42
CA GLU A 119 7.45 13.15 4.28
C GLU A 119 8.39 11.96 4.47
N LEU A 120 8.43 11.10 3.46
CA LEU A 120 9.33 9.97 3.33
C LEU A 120 10.30 10.23 2.16
N GLU A 121 11.55 9.82 2.34
CA GLU A 121 12.53 9.75 1.26
C GLU A 121 12.14 8.62 0.29
N LEU A 122 12.08 8.91 -1.01
CA LEU A 122 11.90 7.87 -2.02
C LEU A 122 13.28 7.28 -2.40
N LEU A 123 13.54 6.05 -2.00
CA LEU A 123 14.79 5.35 -2.31
C LEU A 123 14.76 4.74 -3.71
N ARG A 124 13.64 4.11 -4.06
CA ARG A 124 13.50 3.39 -5.32
C ARG A 124 12.06 3.38 -5.77
N ILE A 125 11.88 3.44 -7.09
CA ILE A 125 10.63 3.14 -7.75
C ILE A 125 10.88 2.44 -9.09
N GLY A 126 10.10 1.42 -9.39
CA GLY A 126 10.21 0.70 -10.66
C GLY A 126 9.10 -0.33 -10.84
N GLU A 127 9.02 -0.89 -12.04
CA GLU A 127 8.15 -2.02 -12.33
C GLU A 127 8.94 -3.31 -12.11
N ILE A 128 8.34 -4.30 -11.46
CA ILE A 128 8.92 -5.61 -11.19
C ILE A 128 8.13 -6.72 -11.89
N ALA A 129 8.56 -7.97 -11.71
CA ALA A 129 7.87 -9.14 -12.26
C ALA A 129 6.36 -9.12 -11.95
N GLY A 130 5.54 -9.50 -12.93
CA GLY A 130 4.08 -9.44 -12.82
C GLY A 130 3.48 -8.04 -13.00
N GLY A 131 4.26 -7.04 -13.45
CA GLY A 131 3.77 -5.69 -13.73
C GLY A 131 3.43 -4.87 -12.48
N LEU A 132 3.93 -5.30 -11.31
CA LEU A 132 3.73 -4.59 -10.06
C LEU A 132 4.65 -3.37 -10.00
N ILE A 133 4.15 -2.27 -9.46
CA ILE A 133 4.97 -1.12 -9.11
C ILE A 133 5.58 -1.39 -7.74
N GLN A 134 6.90 -1.40 -7.63
CA GLN A 134 7.60 -1.42 -6.35
C GLN A 134 8.04 0.01 -5.99
N ILE A 135 7.79 0.39 -4.74
CA ILE A 135 8.17 1.66 -4.13
C ILE A 135 8.93 1.32 -2.86
N GLU A 136 10.13 1.85 -2.72
CA GLU A 136 10.92 1.73 -1.50
C GLU A 136 11.08 3.12 -0.90
N THR A 137 10.67 3.27 0.36
CA THR A 137 10.76 4.54 1.07
C THR A 137 11.59 4.42 2.34
N ARG A 138 11.99 5.56 2.88
CA ARG A 138 12.68 5.66 4.16
C ARG A 138 12.18 6.84 4.97
N VAL A 139 12.04 6.63 6.27
CA VAL A 139 11.83 7.69 7.26
C VAL A 139 12.81 7.53 8.41
N CYS A 140 13.51 8.59 8.75
CA CYS A 140 14.52 8.58 9.81
C CYS A 140 14.04 9.33 11.04
N ALA A 141 14.14 8.69 12.20
CA ALA A 141 13.96 9.27 13.52
C ALA A 141 15.28 9.18 14.30
N PRO A 142 15.41 9.89 15.45
CA PRO A 142 16.64 9.83 16.25
C PRO A 142 17.07 8.41 16.69
N VAL A 143 16.11 7.48 16.75
CA VAL A 143 16.32 6.09 17.16
C VAL A 143 16.67 5.15 16.00
N GLY A 144 16.66 5.65 14.75
CA GLY A 144 16.96 4.85 13.56
C GLY A 144 16.10 5.22 12.35
N CYS A 145 16.41 4.59 11.21
CA CYS A 145 15.64 4.76 9.98
C CYS A 145 14.81 3.52 9.68
N ASN A 146 13.53 3.74 9.40
CA ASN A 146 12.60 2.72 8.97
C ASN A 146 12.55 2.74 7.45
N GLN A 147 12.56 1.56 6.83
CA GLN A 147 12.35 1.42 5.39
C GLN A 147 11.06 0.66 5.13
N THR A 148 10.35 1.02 4.06
CA THR A 148 9.20 0.24 3.57
C THR A 148 9.49 -0.28 2.18
N ILE A 149 8.97 -1.47 1.88
CA ILE A 149 8.87 -2.00 0.53
C ILE A 149 7.39 -2.23 0.24
N GLU A 150 6.87 -1.42 -0.67
CA GLU A 150 5.47 -1.40 -1.04
C GLU A 150 5.35 -1.83 -2.50
N ARG A 151 4.46 -2.78 -2.77
CA ARG A 151 4.17 -3.23 -4.14
C ARG A 151 2.71 -3.02 -4.44
N TYR A 152 2.44 -2.42 -5.58
CA TYR A 152 1.09 -2.12 -6.03
C TYR A 152 0.78 -2.79 -7.36
N LYS A 153 -0.41 -3.36 -7.45
CA LYS A 153 -0.99 -3.82 -8.70
C LYS A 153 -1.77 -2.66 -9.32
N LYS A 154 -1.42 -2.27 -10.56
CA LYS A 154 -2.24 -1.35 -11.37
C LYS A 154 -3.55 -2.07 -11.70
N LEU A 155 -4.68 -1.52 -11.28
CA LEU A 155 -6.00 -2.04 -11.66
C LEU A 155 -6.53 -1.34 -12.90
N ASP A 156 -6.36 -0.01 -12.96
CA ASP A 156 -6.69 0.82 -14.11
C ASP A 156 -5.82 2.11 -14.12
N ALA A 157 -6.18 3.13 -14.91
CA ALA A 157 -5.43 4.38 -15.01
C ALA A 157 -5.37 5.20 -13.71
N ASN A 158 -6.38 5.04 -12.85
CA ASN A 158 -6.63 5.82 -11.65
C ASN A 158 -6.81 4.96 -10.40
N THR A 159 -6.58 3.66 -10.48
CA THR A 159 -6.74 2.75 -9.35
C THR A 159 -5.54 1.81 -9.23
N MET A 160 -5.01 1.68 -8.01
CA MET A 160 -4.04 0.65 -7.65
C MET A 160 -4.43 -0.08 -6.38
N GLN A 161 -4.01 -1.32 -6.26
CA GLN A 161 -4.19 -2.13 -5.07
C GLN A 161 -2.85 -2.43 -4.41
N GLU A 162 -2.78 -2.27 -3.10
CA GLU A 162 -1.67 -2.76 -2.28
C GLU A 162 -1.57 -4.29 -2.39
N TRP A 163 -0.47 -4.75 -2.98
CA TRP A 163 -0.22 -6.16 -3.23
C TRP A 163 0.76 -6.76 -2.22
N HIS A 164 1.69 -5.93 -1.72
CA HIS A 164 2.62 -6.31 -0.68
C HIS A 164 3.04 -5.08 0.11
N PHE A 165 3.18 -5.23 1.41
CA PHE A 165 3.76 -4.21 2.29
C PHE A 165 4.67 -4.90 3.30
N GLU A 166 5.94 -4.50 3.29
CA GLU A 166 6.96 -4.94 4.23
C GLU A 166 7.59 -3.73 4.92
N GLY A 167 7.66 -3.75 6.24
CA GLY A 167 8.38 -2.77 7.05
C GLY A 167 9.69 -3.35 7.57
N ARG A 168 10.75 -2.55 7.50
CA ARG A 168 12.09 -2.89 7.98
C ARG A 168 12.54 -1.88 9.02
N LEU A 169 12.73 -2.36 10.24
CA LEU A 169 13.27 -1.57 11.35
C LEU A 169 14.72 -1.98 11.61
N PRO A 170 15.58 -1.08 12.10
CA PRO A 170 16.94 -1.45 12.47
C PRO A 170 16.94 -2.54 13.54
N ASN A 171 17.74 -3.59 13.34
CA ASN A 171 17.95 -4.69 14.28
C ASN A 171 16.68 -5.50 14.63
N ILE A 172 15.64 -5.42 13.79
CA ILE A 172 14.42 -6.22 13.92
C ILE A 172 14.19 -6.92 12.58
N GLU A 173 13.73 -8.17 12.63
CA GLU A 173 13.31 -8.89 11.43
C GLU A 173 12.23 -8.11 10.67
N PRO A 174 12.27 -8.08 9.32
CA PRO A 174 11.22 -7.45 8.54
C PRO A 174 9.84 -8.02 8.88
N TYR A 175 8.83 -7.15 8.94
CA TYR A 175 7.45 -7.56 9.14
C TYR A 175 6.64 -7.29 7.88
N VAL A 176 5.78 -8.24 7.52
CA VAL A 176 4.88 -8.14 6.38
C VAL A 176 3.46 -8.01 6.90
N ILE A 177 2.67 -7.08 6.34
CA ILE A 177 1.25 -6.91 6.70
C ILE A 177 0.32 -7.24 5.53
N VAL A 178 0.80 -7.11 4.29
CA VAL A 178 0.07 -7.54 3.09
C VAL A 178 0.98 -8.45 2.28
N ALA A 179 0.44 -9.59 1.85
CA ALA A 179 1.12 -10.51 0.94
C ALA A 179 0.15 -10.99 -0.13
N ASN A 180 0.59 -10.91 -1.39
CA ASN A 180 -0.19 -11.35 -2.55
C ASN A 180 -1.61 -10.74 -2.63
N GLY A 181 -1.73 -9.46 -2.26
CA GLY A 181 -3.00 -8.73 -2.29
C GLY A 181 -3.96 -9.05 -1.15
N ALA A 182 -3.54 -9.81 -0.14
CA ALA A 182 -4.32 -10.10 1.07
C ALA A 182 -3.61 -9.60 2.33
N ALA A 183 -4.37 -9.00 3.25
CA ALA A 183 -3.88 -8.61 4.56
C ALA A 183 -3.65 -9.86 5.42
N LEU A 184 -2.50 -9.94 6.10
CA LEU A 184 -2.12 -11.11 6.90
C LEU A 184 -2.92 -11.24 8.19
N ASP A 185 -3.57 -10.17 8.65
CA ASP A 185 -4.48 -10.17 9.79
C ASP A 185 -5.89 -10.70 9.45
N GLY A 186 -6.14 -11.06 8.18
CA GLY A 186 -7.43 -11.55 7.72
C GLY A 186 -8.48 -10.47 7.50
N SER A 187 -8.12 -9.19 7.58
CA SER A 187 -9.03 -8.06 7.34
C SER A 187 -9.56 -7.96 5.90
N GLY A 188 -9.03 -8.77 4.99
CA GLY A 188 -9.49 -8.92 3.62
C GLY A 188 -8.40 -8.57 2.60
N PRO A 189 -8.76 -7.98 1.44
CA PRO A 189 -7.79 -7.60 0.44
C PRO A 189 -6.92 -6.42 0.94
N GLY A 190 -5.72 -6.30 0.37
CA GLY A 190 -4.91 -5.11 0.50
C GLY A 190 -5.66 -3.87 0.01
N ARG A 191 -5.30 -2.71 0.56
CA ARG A 191 -6.01 -1.44 0.34
C ARG A 191 -6.05 -1.06 -1.13
N VAL A 192 -7.19 -0.52 -1.57
CA VAL A 192 -7.36 0.03 -2.92
C VAL A 192 -7.24 1.55 -2.85
N PHE A 193 -6.31 2.08 -3.62
CA PHE A 193 -6.05 3.50 -3.73
C PHE A 193 -6.59 4.06 -5.05
N HIS A 194 -7.27 5.20 -4.95
CA HIS A 194 -7.82 5.94 -6.07
C HIS A 194 -7.05 7.24 -6.29
N ARG A 195 -6.72 7.54 -7.54
CA ARG A 195 -6.14 8.81 -7.94
C ARG A 195 -7.19 9.91 -7.80
N CYS A 196 -6.90 10.88 -6.94
CA CYS A 196 -7.73 12.04 -6.70
C CYS A 196 -7.12 13.27 -7.39
N GLY A 197 -8.00 14.11 -7.92
CA GLY A 197 -7.65 15.47 -8.33
C GLY A 197 -7.20 16.31 -7.13
N VAL A 198 -6.47 17.38 -7.43
CA VAL A 198 -6.00 18.36 -6.44
C VAL A 198 -7.17 19.20 -5.93
#